data_AF-A0A7D9J443-F1
#
_entry.id   AF-A0A7D9J443-F1
#
_cell.length_a   1.000
_cell.length_b   1.000
_cell.length_c   1.000
_cell.angle_alpha   90.00
_cell.angle_beta   90.00
_cell.angle_gamma   90.00
#
_symmetry.space_group_name_H-M   'P 1'
#
loop_
_entity.id
_entity.type
_entity.pdbx_description
1 polymer ?
#
loop_
_entity_poly.entity_id
_entity_poly.type
_entity_poly.pdbx_seq_one_letter_code
_entity_poly.pdbx_strand_id
1 'polypeptide(L)' 'MTEKIAGSGLNFDDLRRVFAEFGKKGFFAILSKPPTSHQQSTKPRVTKTPRILSSILTYFERQQHEQ' A
#
# COMPACT_ATOMS: atom_id res chain seq x y z
N MET A 1 3.19 -11.04 -2.71
CA MET A 1 2.56 -9.85 -2.06
C MET A 1 2.29 -8.75 -3.06
N THR A 2 3.25 -8.45 -3.94
CA THR A 2 3.15 -7.47 -5.03
C THR A 2 1.94 -7.72 -5.95
N GLU A 3 1.58 -8.99 -6.18
CA GLU A 3 0.42 -9.39 -7.00
C GLU A 3 -0.93 -8.90 -6.45
N LYS A 4 -1.10 -8.85 -5.12
CA LYS A 4 -2.35 -8.36 -4.49
C LYS A 4 -2.53 -6.85 -4.64
N ILE A 5 -1.41 -6.12 -4.67
CA ILE A 5 -1.39 -4.67 -4.84
C ILE A 5 -1.73 -4.33 -6.29
N ALA A 6 -1.07 -4.98 -7.25
CA ALA A 6 -1.33 -4.82 -8.68
C ALA A 6 -2.79 -5.16 -9.04
N GLY A 7 -3.36 -6.23 -8.46
CA GLY A 7 -4.77 -6.59 -8.64
C GLY A 7 -5.78 -5.59 -8.04
N SER A 8 -5.31 -4.61 -7.26
CA SER A 8 -6.14 -3.56 -6.68
C SER A 8 -6.18 -2.27 -7.52
N GLY A 9 -5.41 -2.20 -8.61
CA GLY A 9 -5.28 -1.00 -9.45
C GLY A 9 -4.37 0.08 -8.84
N LEU A 10 -3.54 -0.27 -7.86
CA LEU A 10 -2.38 0.53 -7.46
C LEU A 10 -1.15 -0.22 -7.95
N ASN A 11 -0.30 0.44 -8.73
CA ASN A 11 1.01 -0.10 -9.04
C ASN A 11 2.00 0.29 -7.94
N PHE A 12 3.22 -0.23 -8.04
CA PHE A 12 4.27 0.05 -7.07
C PHE A 12 4.72 1.52 -7.06
N ASP A 13 4.65 2.19 -8.20
CA ASP A 13 5.03 3.59 -8.36
C ASP A 13 4.02 4.53 -7.66
N ASP A 14 2.72 4.23 -7.80
CA ASP A 14 1.64 4.91 -7.07
C ASP A 14 1.85 4.79 -5.55
N LEU A 15 2.25 3.61 -5.09
CA LEU A 15 2.54 3.38 -3.68
C LEU A 15 3.76 4.15 -3.19
N ARG A 16 4.83 4.21 -3.99
CA ARG A 16 6.02 5.02 -3.70
C ARG A 16 5.65 6.50 -3.61
N ARG A 17 4.83 6.99 -4.54
CA ARG A 17 4.35 8.38 -4.56
C ARG A 17 3.48 8.70 -3.34
N VAL A 18 2.53 7.83 -3.01
CA VAL A 18 1.69 7.98 -1.79
C VAL A 18 2.54 7.99 -0.53
N PHE A 19 3.56 7.11 -0.46
CA PHE A 19 4.44 7.07 0.69
C PHE A 19 5.30 8.34 0.79
N ALA A 20 5.81 8.85 -0.32
CA ALA A 20 6.59 10.09 -0.35
C ALA A 20 5.74 11.33 0.00
N GLU A 21 4.48 11.39 -0.46
CA GLU A 21 3.62 12.57 -0.32
C GLU A 21 2.88 12.61 1.02
N PHE A 22 2.45 11.45 1.54
CA PHE A 22 1.61 11.38 2.75
C PHE A 22 2.25 10.59 3.90
N GLY A 23 3.47 10.08 3.69
CA GLY A 23 4.20 9.29 4.68
C GLY A 23 3.48 8.01 5.10
N LYS A 24 3.92 7.47 6.24
CA LYS A 24 3.37 6.25 6.85
C LYS A 24 1.85 6.28 7.05
N LYS A 25 1.29 7.41 7.48
CA LYS A 25 -0.15 7.54 7.77
C LYS A 25 -1.01 7.46 6.51
N GLY A 26 -0.66 8.20 5.45
CA GLY A 26 -1.43 8.15 4.21
C GLY A 26 -1.29 6.81 3.49
N PHE A 27 -0.11 6.22 3.56
CA PHE A 27 0.15 4.88 3.05
C PHE A 27 -0.76 3.83 3.71
N PHE A 28 -0.83 3.82 5.04
CA PHE A 28 -1.74 2.93 5.78
C PHE A 28 -3.21 3.18 5.43
N ALA A 29 -3.63 4.43 5.26
CA ALA A 29 -5.00 4.79 4.93
C ALA A 29 -5.43 4.25 3.56
N ILE A 30 -4.55 4.34 2.55
CA ILE A 30 -4.81 3.81 1.21
C ILE A 30 -4.88 2.28 1.21
N LEU A 31 -3.96 1.61 1.91
CA LEU A 31 -3.94 0.14 1.99
C LEU A 31 -5.12 -0.44 2.78
N SER A 32 -5.64 0.33 3.75
CA SER A 32 -6.78 -0.08 4.58
C SER A 32 -8.13 0.11 3.88
N LYS A 33 -8.18 0.95 2.85
CA LYS A 33 -9.38 1.18 2.05
C LYS A 33 -9.53 0.11 0.96
N PRO A 34 -10.76 -0.18 0.52
CA PRO A 34 -11.01 -1.07 -0.61
C PRO A 34 -10.56 -0.46 -1.95
N PRO A 35 -10.28 -1.27 -2.98
CA PRO A 35 -10.04 -0.79 -4.33
C PRO A 35 -11.29 -0.17 -4.95
N THR A 36 -11.12 0.98 -5.60
CA THR A 36 -12.20 1.70 -6.28
C THR A 36 -12.64 1.05 -7.60
N SER A 37 -11.79 0.21 -8.21
CA SER A 37 -12.00 -0.33 -9.56
C SER A 37 -12.78 -1.64 -9.63
N HIS A 38 -13.04 -2.31 -8.50
CA HIS A 38 -13.80 -3.56 -8.50
C HIS A 38 -15.08 -3.36 -7.70
N GLN A 39 -16.19 -3.18 -8.42
CA GLN A 39 -17.53 -3.34 -7.86
C GLN A 39 -17.53 -4.59 -6.97
N GLN A 40 -17.91 -4.43 -5.69
CA GLN A 40 -18.14 -5.48 -4.67
C GLN A 40 -16.99 -5.93 -3.75
N SER A 41 -15.75 -5.40 -3.83
CA SER A 41 -14.74 -5.79 -2.80
C SER A 41 -14.76 -4.86 -1.58
N THR A 42 -15.37 -5.29 -0.48
CA THR A 42 -15.30 -4.60 0.83
C THR A 42 -13.97 -4.85 1.56
N LYS A 43 -13.07 -5.62 0.96
CA LYS A 43 -11.81 -6.06 1.59
C LYS A 43 -10.71 -5.01 1.36
N PRO A 44 -9.86 -4.75 2.37
CA PRO A 44 -8.69 -3.87 2.22
C PRO A 44 -7.77 -4.35 1.09
N ARG A 45 -7.12 -3.40 0.38
CA ARG A 45 -6.26 -3.70 -0.80
C ARG A 45 -5.15 -4.71 -0.52
N VAL A 46 -4.58 -4.70 0.68
CA VAL A 46 -3.44 -5.56 1.02
C VAL A 46 -3.85 -6.61 2.04
N THR A 47 -4.17 -6.19 3.25
CA THR A 47 -4.58 -7.06 4.36
C THR A 47 -4.84 -6.20 5.59
N LYS A 48 -5.54 -6.77 6.58
CA LYS A 48 -5.59 -6.22 7.95
C LYS A 48 -4.43 -6.70 8.82
N THR A 49 -3.59 -7.62 8.33
CA THR A 49 -2.50 -8.21 9.13
C THR A 49 -1.40 -7.18 9.40
N PRO A 50 -1.16 -6.80 10.66
CA PRO A 50 -0.20 -5.74 11.00
C PRO A 50 1.23 -6.05 10.55
N ARG A 51 1.65 -7.32 10.62
CA ARG A 51 2.99 -7.76 10.20
C ARG A 51 3.26 -7.47 8.72
N ILE A 52 2.28 -7.74 7.86
CA ILE A 52 2.41 -7.53 6.42
C ILE A 52 2.49 -6.04 6.11
N LEU A 53 1.64 -5.24 6.77
CA LEU A 53 1.67 -3.78 6.63
C LEU A 53 3.01 -3.21 7.10
N SER A 54 3.55 -3.72 8.20
CA SER A 54 4.86 -3.32 8.71
C SER A 54 5.99 -3.71 7.76
N SER A 55 5.99 -4.91 7.18
CA SER A 55 7.00 -5.33 6.21
C SER A 55 7.01 -4.45 4.96
N ILE A 56 5.82 -4.08 4.45
CA ILE A 56 5.70 -3.17 3.31
C ILE A 56 6.22 -1.78 3.69
N LEU A 57 5.85 -1.31 4.88
CA LEU A 57 6.29 0.00 5.34
C LEU A 57 7.81 0.07 5.51
N THR A 58 8.41 -0.92 6.17
CA THR A 58 9.86 -1.02 6.33
C THR A 58 10.57 -1.08 4.98
N TYR A 59 9.97 -1.74 4.00
CA TYR A 59 10.52 -1.76 2.64
C TYR A 59 10.54 -0.35 2.03
N PHE A 60 9.45 0.43 2.13
CA PHE A 60 9.41 1.82 1.64
C PHE A 60 10.28 2.78 2.46
N GLU A 61 10.39 2.59 3.78
CA GLU A 61 11.28 3.37 4.66
C GLU A 61 12.75 3.16 4.27
N ARG A 62 13.19 1.93 3.99
CA ARG A 62 14.55 1.67 3.51
C ARG A 62 14.81 2.30 2.15
N GLN A 63 13.86 2.18 1.23
CA GLN A 63 14.00 2.70 -0.13
C GLN A 63 14.00 4.24 -0.20
N GLN A 64 13.44 4.93 0.80
CA GLN A 64 13.55 6.39 0.94
C GLN A 64 14.90 6.82 1.53
N HIS A 65 15.59 5.95 2.27
CA HIS A 65 16.87 6.24 2.92
C HIS A 65 18.08 5.95 2.01
N GLU A 66 17.86 5.26 0.89
CA GLU A 66 18.87 4.94 -0.14
C GLU A 66 18.87 5.93 -1.33
N GLN A 67 18.16 7.06 -1.22
CA GLN A 67 18.22 8.19 -2.16
C GLN A 67 18.70 9.45 -1.47
#